data_AF-A0A522VCE4-F1
#
_entry.id   AF-A0A522VCE4-F1
#
_cell.length_a   1.000
_cell.length_b   1.000
_cell.length_c   1.000
_cell.angle_alpha   90.00
_cell.angle_beta   90.00
_cell.angle_gamma   90.00
#
_symmetry.space_group_name_H-M   'P 1'
#
loop_
_entity.id
_entity.type
_entity.pdbx_description
1 polymer ?
#
loop_
_entity_poly.entity_id
_entity_poly.type
_entity_poly.pdbx_seq_one_letter_code
_entity_poly.pdbx_strand_id
1 'polypeptide(L)'
;MRLLIGSRKPFAPLEEALAEAGCELLRWMPGAPPPGTVQADAALIDLCDLARHLVAGWRLRRMLRRSGTPVFALDRDAPWHKGVRTRRLGALRALRLVDVYASHSLQDATRFAPEAVYLPNAAWTRHYNLGTRTLQELREPSRYRYDVSFIGNVNAQRYREHAGRVEFLDALRARLSAAGVALHVFDGEALAPAA
;
A
#
# COMPACT_ATOMS: atom_id res chain seq x y z
N MET A 1 6.52 20.30 9.86
CA MET A 1 7.41 19.68 8.85
C MET A 1 6.73 19.74 7.50
N ARG A 2 7.41 20.20 6.44
CA ARG A 2 6.88 20.23 5.06
C ARG A 2 7.28 18.97 4.33
N LEU A 3 6.31 18.18 3.91
CA LEU A 3 6.52 16.89 3.29
C LEU A 3 6.02 16.89 1.84
N LEU A 4 6.92 16.62 0.89
CA LEU A 4 6.55 16.43 -0.50
C LEU A 4 6.03 15.00 -0.74
N ILE A 5 4.75 14.83 -1.02
CA ILE A 5 4.14 13.54 -1.36
C ILE A 5 4.08 13.36 -2.87
N GLY A 6 4.58 12.22 -3.33
CA GLY A 6 4.57 11.83 -4.74
C GLY A 6 3.85 10.51 -4.98
N SER A 7 2.57 10.57 -5.34
CA SER A 7 1.78 9.39 -5.72
C SER A 7 0.81 9.74 -6.84
N ARG A 8 0.54 8.80 -7.74
CA ARG A 8 -0.43 9.02 -8.83
C ARG A 8 -1.87 9.06 -8.33
N LYS A 9 -2.17 8.24 -7.31
CA LYS A 9 -3.46 8.20 -6.62
C LYS A 9 -3.25 8.68 -5.18
N PRO A 10 -4.11 9.57 -4.67
CA PRO A 10 -4.10 9.93 -3.25
C PRO A 10 -4.13 8.69 -2.37
N PHE A 11 -3.52 8.77 -1.19
CA PHE A 11 -3.58 7.72 -0.20
C PHE A 11 -4.12 8.28 1.11
N ALA A 12 -5.43 8.50 1.14
CA ALA A 12 -6.11 9.22 2.21
C ALA A 12 -5.73 8.77 3.63
N PRO A 13 -5.67 7.46 3.99
CA PRO A 13 -5.27 7.04 5.33
C PRO A 13 -3.90 7.57 5.78
N LEU A 14 -2.91 7.53 4.87
CA LEU A 14 -1.56 8.00 5.16
C LEU A 14 -1.49 9.53 5.19
N GLU A 15 -2.15 10.18 4.25
CA GLU A 15 -2.15 11.65 4.16
C GLU A 15 -2.86 12.27 5.39
N GLU A 16 -3.97 11.68 5.84
CA GLU A 16 -4.64 12.08 7.09
C GLU A 16 -3.70 11.90 8.29
N ALA A 17 -3.08 10.74 8.46
CA ALA A 17 -2.17 10.47 9.58
C ALA A 17 -0.96 11.42 9.60
N LEU A 18 -0.41 11.77 8.43
CA LEU A 18 0.69 12.74 8.33
C LEU A 18 0.24 14.16 8.68
N ALA A 19 -0.95 14.57 8.23
CA ALA A 19 -1.51 15.87 8.58
C ALA A 19 -1.80 15.98 10.09
N GLU A 20 -2.37 14.93 10.70
CA GLU A 20 -2.59 14.84 12.15
C GLU A 20 -1.28 14.87 12.94
N ALA A 21 -0.21 14.31 12.39
CA ALA A 21 1.14 14.43 12.95
C ALA A 21 1.78 15.83 12.76
N GLY A 22 1.05 16.81 12.21
CA GLY A 22 1.53 18.18 12.01
C GLY A 22 2.37 18.39 10.75
N CYS A 23 2.27 17.50 9.75
CA CYS A 23 2.93 17.69 8.47
C CYS A 23 2.11 18.60 7.55
N GLU A 24 2.78 19.59 6.95
CA GLU A 24 2.25 20.34 5.81
C GLU A 24 2.54 19.54 4.53
N LEU A 25 1.50 19.13 3.81
CA LEU A 25 1.64 18.27 2.64
C LEU A 25 1.74 19.07 1.35
N LEU A 26 2.87 18.95 0.67
CA LEU A 26 3.08 19.44 -0.69
C LEU A 26 2.87 18.28 -1.66
N ARG A 27 2.21 18.49 -2.80
CA ARG A 27 1.96 17.42 -3.78
C ARG A 27 2.82 17.57 -5.02
N TRP A 28 3.37 16.45 -5.47
CA TRP A 28 3.96 16.29 -6.79
C TRP A 28 3.39 15.07 -7.48
N MET A 29 3.04 15.20 -8.77
CA MET A 29 2.49 14.09 -9.55
C MET A 29 3.63 13.29 -10.20
N PRO A 30 3.77 11.98 -9.95
CA PRO A 30 4.75 11.16 -10.64
C PRO A 30 4.61 11.24 -12.16
N GLY A 31 5.73 11.52 -12.83
CA GLY A 31 5.78 11.72 -14.28
C GLY A 31 5.66 13.17 -14.73
N ALA A 32 5.18 14.07 -13.86
CA ALA A 32 5.25 15.51 -14.13
C ALA A 32 6.71 16.00 -14.00
N PRO A 33 7.10 17.07 -14.73
CA PRO A 33 8.34 17.77 -14.46
C PRO A 33 8.44 18.14 -12.97
N PRO A 34 9.63 18.06 -12.34
CA PRO A 34 9.77 18.57 -11.00
C PRO A 34 9.51 20.09 -11.00
N PRO A 35 8.94 20.63 -9.91
CA PRO A 35 8.85 22.08 -9.73
C PRO A 35 10.26 22.70 -9.80
N GLY A 36 10.37 23.96 -10.24
CA GLY A 36 11.69 24.63 -10.35
C GLY A 36 12.43 24.71 -9.02
N THR A 37 11.69 24.95 -7.94
CA THR A 37 12.15 24.94 -6.55
C THR A 37 11.05 24.37 -5.65
N VAL A 38 11.44 23.58 -4.65
CA VAL A 38 10.57 23.14 -3.55
C VAL A 38 11.37 23.23 -2.26
N GLN A 39 10.76 23.85 -1.26
CA GLN A 39 11.24 23.81 0.12
C GLN A 39 10.45 22.73 0.85
N ALA A 40 11.05 21.55 0.98
CA ALA A 40 10.50 20.44 1.75
C ALA A 40 11.59 19.86 2.65
N ASP A 41 11.20 19.47 3.85
CA ASP A 41 12.08 18.85 4.85
C ASP A 41 12.35 17.38 4.49
N ALA A 42 11.41 16.74 3.80
CA ALA A 42 11.53 15.39 3.25
C ALA A 42 10.60 15.21 2.04
N ALA A 43 10.84 14.15 1.26
CA ALA A 43 9.93 13.69 0.21
C ALA A 43 9.53 12.23 0.43
N LEU A 44 8.24 11.90 0.29
CA LEU A 44 7.68 10.56 0.39
C LEU A 44 7.00 10.18 -0.93
N ILE A 45 7.58 9.23 -1.67
CA ILE A 45 7.16 8.90 -3.03
C ILE A 45 6.72 7.43 -3.11
N ASP A 46 5.61 7.13 -3.78
CA ASP A 46 5.23 5.74 -4.08
C ASP A 46 6.32 5.10 -4.97
N LEU A 47 6.93 4.03 -4.46
CA LEU A 47 8.05 3.35 -5.14
C LEU A 47 7.67 2.89 -6.54
N CYS A 48 6.46 2.33 -6.70
CA CYS A 48 6.02 1.78 -7.97
C CYS A 48 5.79 2.88 -9.00
N ASP A 49 5.24 4.02 -8.59
CA ASP A 49 5.09 5.18 -9.47
C ASP A 49 6.46 5.78 -9.83
N LEU A 50 7.39 5.87 -8.88
CA LEU A 50 8.77 6.30 -9.14
C LEU A 50 9.47 5.38 -10.17
N ALA A 51 9.35 4.07 -10.00
CA ALA A 51 9.88 3.07 -10.93
C ALA A 51 9.24 3.15 -12.32
N ARG A 52 7.96 3.56 -12.42
CA ARG A 52 7.29 3.77 -13.70
C ARG A 52 7.72 5.04 -14.41
N HIS A 53 8.21 6.04 -13.67
CA HIS A 53 8.55 7.38 -14.17
C HIS A 53 10.00 7.78 -13.85
N LEU A 54 10.96 6.90 -14.15
CA LEU A 54 12.38 7.05 -13.79
C LEU A 54 13.02 8.37 -14.20
N VAL A 55 12.71 8.91 -15.38
CA VAL A 55 13.30 10.18 -15.84
C VAL A 55 12.82 11.35 -14.97
N ALA A 56 11.52 11.43 -14.71
CA ALA A 56 10.95 12.45 -13.84
C ALA A 56 11.47 12.28 -12.41
N GLY A 57 11.54 11.04 -11.91
CA GLY A 57 12.13 10.70 -10.62
C GLY A 57 13.59 11.09 -10.47
N TRP A 58 14.41 10.85 -11.50
CA TRP A 58 15.81 11.25 -11.50
C TRP A 58 15.97 12.78 -11.48
N ARG A 59 15.16 13.51 -12.25
CA ARG A 59 15.15 14.98 -12.23
C ARG A 59 14.72 15.52 -10.87
N LEU A 60 13.66 14.94 -10.27
CA LEU A 60 13.21 15.28 -8.93
C LEU A 60 14.32 15.01 -7.91
N ARG A 61 14.96 13.84 -7.95
CA ARG A 61 16.07 13.50 -7.06
C ARG A 61 17.23 14.47 -7.18
N ARG A 62 17.60 14.87 -8.39
CA ARG A 62 18.66 15.85 -8.62
C ARG A 62 18.32 17.21 -8.01
N MET A 63 17.06 17.64 -8.12
CA MET A 63 16.57 18.87 -7.48
C MET A 63 16.63 18.75 -5.95
N LEU A 64 16.02 17.73 -5.37
CA LEU A 64 15.97 17.52 -3.91
C LEU A 64 17.36 17.35 -3.28
N ARG A 65 18.30 16.72 -3.99
CA ARG A 65 19.70 16.63 -3.52
C ARG A 65 20.37 17.99 -3.37
N ARG A 66 20.04 18.97 -4.23
CA ARG A 66 20.63 20.32 -4.14
C ARG A 66 20.15 21.07 -2.90
N SER A 67 18.95 20.78 -2.42
CA SER A 67 18.40 21.32 -1.18
C SER A 67 18.66 20.45 0.05
N GLY A 68 19.40 19.34 -0.09
CA GLY A 68 19.64 18.40 1.01
C GLY A 68 18.39 17.63 1.47
N THR A 69 17.31 17.63 0.68
CA THR A 69 16.05 16.98 1.06
C THR A 69 16.13 15.46 0.86
N PRO A 70 15.95 14.65 1.92
CA PRO A 70 15.95 13.19 1.82
C PRO A 70 14.71 12.66 1.10
N VAL A 71 14.88 11.56 0.37
CA VAL A 71 13.80 10.88 -0.39
C VAL A 71 13.50 9.52 0.23
N PHE A 72 12.30 9.38 0.73
CA PHE A 72 11.70 8.13 1.19
C PHE A 72 10.86 7.53 0.06
N ALA A 73 11.03 6.25 -0.21
CA ALA A 73 10.12 5.52 -1.09
C ALA A 73 9.20 4.63 -0.26
N LEU A 74 7.89 4.83 -0.42
CA LEU A 74 6.88 4.00 0.17
C LEU A 74 6.51 2.87 -0.79
N ASP A 75 6.72 1.63 -0.36
CA ASP A 75 6.23 0.44 -1.04
C ASP A 75 5.05 -0.19 -0.31
N ARG A 76 3.88 -0.03 -0.94
CA ARG A 76 2.60 -0.52 -0.43
C ARG A 76 2.29 -1.95 -0.86
N ASP A 77 3.09 -2.53 -1.76
CA ASP A 77 2.79 -3.81 -2.40
C ASP A 77 4.03 -4.71 -2.47
N ALA A 78 5.04 -4.44 -1.65
CA ALA A 78 6.18 -5.34 -1.49
C ALA A 78 5.69 -6.75 -1.08
N PRO A 79 6.28 -7.84 -1.61
CA PRO A 79 7.41 -7.89 -2.55
C PRO A 79 6.97 -7.84 -4.04
N TRP A 80 5.68 -7.68 -4.33
CA TRP A 80 5.11 -7.82 -5.67
C TRP A 80 5.19 -6.54 -6.52
N HIS A 81 5.37 -5.39 -5.87
CA HIS A 81 5.64 -4.08 -6.49
C HIS A 81 4.61 -3.70 -7.57
N LYS A 82 3.32 -4.01 -7.37
CA LYS A 82 2.21 -3.72 -8.29
C LYS A 82 2.49 -4.15 -9.73
N GLY A 83 3.20 -5.27 -9.91
CA GLY A 83 3.56 -5.80 -11.23
C GLY A 83 4.49 -4.88 -12.04
N VAL A 84 5.27 -4.00 -11.39
CA VAL A 84 6.27 -3.19 -12.10
C VAL A 84 7.31 -4.08 -12.76
N ARG A 85 7.61 -3.82 -14.04
CA ARG A 85 8.59 -4.58 -14.83
C ARG A 85 9.95 -4.64 -14.12
N THR A 86 10.51 -5.83 -13.98
CA THR A 86 11.79 -6.11 -13.29
C THR A 86 12.93 -5.20 -13.73
N ARG A 87 13.05 -4.92 -15.04
CA ARG A 87 14.06 -3.99 -15.58
C ARG A 87 13.95 -2.57 -15.03
N ARG A 88 12.74 -2.10 -14.72
CA ARG A 88 12.50 -0.77 -14.14
C ARG A 88 12.87 -0.74 -12.66
N LEU A 89 12.58 -1.82 -11.93
CA LEU A 89 13.05 -1.99 -10.54
C LEU A 89 14.58 -2.07 -10.48
N GLY A 90 15.20 -2.79 -11.42
CA GLY A 90 16.66 -2.85 -11.56
C GLY A 90 17.27 -1.48 -11.83
N ALA A 91 16.68 -0.69 -12.73
CA ALA A 91 17.13 0.67 -13.00
C ALA A 91 16.93 1.60 -11.79
N LEU A 92 15.80 1.51 -11.08
CA LEU A 92 15.55 2.27 -9.86
C LEU A 92 16.65 2.02 -8.82
N ARG A 93 17.00 0.75 -8.58
CA ARG A 93 18.09 0.34 -7.70
C ARG A 93 19.45 0.90 -8.15
N ALA A 94 19.78 0.75 -9.43
CA ALA A 94 21.05 1.20 -9.98
C ALA A 94 21.23 2.73 -9.87
N LEU A 95 20.15 3.48 -10.08
CA LEU A 95 20.15 4.95 -10.02
C LEU A 95 20.21 5.51 -8.60
N ARG A 96 19.97 4.68 -7.56
CA ARG A 96 19.95 5.08 -6.14
C ARG A 96 19.14 6.37 -5.91
N LEU A 97 17.91 6.37 -6.42
CA LEU A 97 17.02 7.55 -6.37
C LEU A 97 16.45 7.82 -4.97
N VAL A 98 16.61 6.88 -4.05
CA VAL A 98 15.94 6.85 -2.75
C VAL A 98 17.01 6.72 -1.65
N ASP A 99 16.80 7.44 -0.54
CA ASP A 99 17.67 7.36 0.65
C ASP A 99 17.15 6.34 1.65
N VAL A 100 15.83 6.25 1.81
CA VAL A 100 15.17 5.35 2.75
C VAL A 100 14.05 4.58 2.06
N TYR A 101 14.05 3.26 2.19
CA TYR A 101 13.02 2.38 1.68
C TYR A 101 12.03 2.00 2.78
N ALA A 102 10.78 2.44 2.66
CA ALA A 102 9.73 2.17 3.64
C ALA A 102 8.73 1.15 3.10
N SER A 103 8.52 0.05 3.81
CA SER A 103 7.73 -1.09 3.32
C SER A 103 7.10 -1.90 4.45
N HIS A 104 5.95 -2.53 4.17
CA HIS A 104 5.28 -3.48 5.07
C HIS A 104 5.86 -4.91 5.01
N SER A 105 6.88 -5.11 4.17
CA SER A 105 7.65 -6.35 4.06
C SER A 105 9.14 -6.02 4.09
N LEU A 106 9.90 -6.78 4.90
CA LEU A 106 11.36 -6.73 4.95
C LEU A 106 12.04 -7.69 3.98
N GLN A 107 11.27 -8.43 3.18
CA GLN A 107 11.85 -9.20 2.07
C GLN A 107 12.55 -8.23 1.13
N ASP A 108 13.84 -8.47 0.89
CA ASP A 108 14.70 -7.58 0.10
C ASP A 108 14.77 -6.12 0.64
N ALA A 109 14.70 -5.89 1.95
CA ALA A 109 14.58 -4.56 2.56
C ALA A 109 15.62 -3.52 2.08
N THR A 110 16.87 -3.92 1.82
CA THR A 110 17.95 -3.00 1.40
C THR A 110 18.11 -2.91 -0.12
N ARG A 111 17.16 -3.45 -0.88
CA ARG A 111 17.27 -3.56 -2.34
C ARG A 111 17.23 -2.23 -3.07
N PHE A 112 16.55 -1.21 -2.52
CA PHE A 112 16.34 0.07 -3.21
C PHE A 112 17.02 1.26 -2.54
N ALA A 113 17.41 1.12 -1.27
CA ALA A 113 18.00 2.16 -0.46
C ALA A 113 18.94 1.54 0.59
N PRO A 114 19.96 2.30 1.07
CA PRO A 114 20.85 1.82 2.12
C PRO A 114 20.14 1.61 3.46
N GLU A 115 19.08 2.38 3.72
CA GLU A 115 18.27 2.29 4.93
C GLU A 115 16.87 1.78 4.61
N ALA A 116 16.33 0.96 5.50
CA ALA A 116 14.99 0.41 5.39
C ALA A 116 14.18 0.66 6.66
N VAL A 117 12.92 1.04 6.48
CA VAL A 117 11.96 1.25 7.56
C VAL A 117 10.82 0.27 7.39
N TYR A 118 10.59 -0.56 8.41
CA TYR A 118 9.43 -1.44 8.45
C TYR A 118 8.18 -0.66 8.85
N LEU A 119 7.18 -0.65 7.99
CA LEU A 119 5.88 -0.02 8.21
C LEU A 119 4.79 -1.11 8.17
N PRO A 120 4.44 -1.72 9.32
CA PRO A 120 3.44 -2.79 9.32
C PRO A 120 2.10 -2.27 8.79
N ASN A 121 1.36 -3.16 8.11
CA ASN A 121 0.00 -2.85 7.70
C ASN A 121 -0.84 -2.49 8.93
N ALA A 122 -1.58 -1.39 8.82
CA ALA A 122 -2.47 -0.90 9.86
C ALA A 122 -3.85 -0.60 9.27
N ALA A 123 -4.88 -0.72 10.09
CA ALA A 123 -6.24 -0.35 9.71
C ALA A 123 -6.39 1.18 9.70
N TRP A 124 -7.15 1.71 8.74
CA TRP A 124 -7.58 3.11 8.75
C TRP A 124 -8.67 3.29 9.80
N THR A 125 -8.28 3.48 11.05
CA THR A 125 -9.18 3.42 12.22
C THR A 125 -10.32 4.45 12.14
N ARG A 126 -10.10 5.61 11.52
CA ARG A 126 -11.17 6.59 11.30
C ARG A 126 -12.35 6.02 10.50
N HIS A 127 -12.06 5.14 9.54
CA HIS A 127 -13.08 4.49 8.72
C HIS A 127 -13.47 3.10 9.25
N TYR A 128 -12.49 2.34 9.73
CA TYR A 128 -12.64 1.00 10.29
C TYR A 128 -12.41 1.04 11.81
N ASN A 129 -13.43 1.47 12.55
CA ASN A 129 -13.45 1.44 14.02
C ASN A 129 -14.63 0.64 14.54
N LEU A 130 -14.67 0.49 15.86
CA LEU A 130 -15.74 -0.21 16.56
C LEU A 130 -17.04 0.60 16.64
N GLY A 131 -17.04 1.88 16.25
CA GLY A 131 -18.16 2.80 16.46
C GLY A 131 -18.55 2.85 17.93
N THR A 132 -19.78 2.46 18.23
CA THR A 132 -20.30 2.37 19.61
C THR A 132 -20.08 1.01 20.28
N ARG A 133 -19.39 0.08 19.62
CA ARG A 133 -19.14 -1.28 20.14
C ARG A 133 -17.82 -1.37 20.89
N THR A 134 -17.70 -2.41 21.71
CA THR A 134 -16.44 -2.80 22.35
C THR A 134 -15.82 -4.05 21.70
N LEU A 135 -14.52 -4.28 21.90
CA LEU A 135 -13.88 -5.52 21.47
C LEU A 135 -14.48 -6.76 22.14
N GLN A 136 -14.96 -6.64 23.39
CA GLN A 136 -15.61 -7.74 24.10
C GLN A 136 -16.94 -8.11 23.45
N GLU A 137 -17.74 -7.11 23.06
CA GLU A 137 -18.97 -7.34 22.31
C GLU A 137 -18.76 -8.01 20.96
N LEU A 138 -17.61 -7.80 20.31
CA LEU A 138 -17.25 -8.48 19.06
C LEU A 138 -16.85 -9.95 19.25
N ARG A 139 -16.60 -10.38 20.49
CA ARG A 139 -16.21 -11.76 20.84
C ARG A 139 -17.38 -12.61 21.34
N GLU A 140 -18.56 -12.03 21.44
CA GLU A 140 -19.78 -12.70 21.90
C GLU A 140 -20.22 -13.75 20.85
N PRO A 141 -20.13 -15.07 21.16
CA PRO A 141 -20.40 -16.11 20.17
C PRO A 141 -21.82 -16.06 19.61
N SER A 142 -22.79 -15.67 20.45
CA SER A 142 -24.20 -15.56 20.06
C SER A 142 -24.47 -14.48 19.01
N ARG A 143 -23.50 -13.60 18.72
CA ARG A 143 -23.62 -12.53 17.71
C ARG A 143 -23.03 -12.91 16.35
N TYR A 144 -22.33 -14.03 16.23
CA TYR A 144 -21.75 -14.44 14.94
C TYR A 144 -22.82 -15.05 14.04
N ARG A 145 -23.00 -14.44 12.86
CA ARG A 145 -23.90 -14.93 11.81
C ARG A 145 -23.28 -16.03 10.95
N TYR A 146 -21.95 -16.06 10.87
CA TYR A 146 -21.20 -16.93 9.97
C TYR A 146 -20.20 -17.72 10.78
N ASP A 147 -20.06 -19.02 10.49
CA ASP A 147 -19.06 -19.87 11.16
C ASP A 147 -17.65 -19.48 10.69
N VAL A 148 -17.47 -19.40 9.37
CA VAL A 148 -16.23 -18.95 8.72
C VAL A 148 -16.58 -18.04 7.57
N SER A 149 -15.87 -16.92 7.45
CA SER A 149 -16.01 -15.99 6.33
C SER A 149 -14.68 -15.68 5.67
N PHE A 150 -14.66 -15.67 4.34
CA PHE A 150 -13.60 -15.10 3.53
C PHE A 150 -14.09 -13.78 2.92
N ILE A 151 -13.29 -12.72 3.06
CA ILE A 151 -13.53 -11.43 2.41
C ILE A 151 -12.30 -11.12 1.55
N GLY A 152 -12.50 -11.01 0.24
CA GLY A 152 -11.43 -10.69 -0.70
C GLY A 152 -11.83 -10.92 -2.15
N ASN A 153 -10.96 -10.56 -3.08
CA ASN A 153 -11.28 -10.66 -4.51
C ASN A 153 -11.38 -12.13 -4.95
N VAL A 154 -12.53 -12.52 -5.47
CA VAL A 154 -12.80 -13.88 -5.97
C VAL A 154 -13.22 -13.91 -7.45
N ASN A 155 -13.14 -12.77 -8.13
CA ASN A 155 -13.49 -12.66 -9.54
C ASN A 155 -12.40 -13.22 -10.46
N ALA A 156 -12.35 -14.56 -10.60
CA ALA A 156 -11.39 -15.25 -11.47
C ALA A 156 -11.65 -15.02 -12.97
N GLN A 157 -12.87 -14.63 -13.36
CA GLN A 157 -13.20 -14.29 -14.74
C GLN A 157 -12.50 -13.00 -15.16
N ARG A 158 -12.48 -12.01 -14.26
CA ARG A 158 -11.83 -10.71 -14.48
C ARG A 158 -10.32 -10.75 -14.23
N TYR A 159 -9.87 -11.49 -13.21
CA TYR A 159 -8.48 -11.57 -12.77
C TYR A 159 -8.01 -13.03 -12.66
N ARG A 160 -7.25 -13.49 -13.66
CA ARG A 160 -6.81 -14.90 -13.75
C ARG A 160 -5.97 -15.35 -12.56
N GLU A 161 -5.22 -14.44 -11.94
CA GLU A 161 -4.45 -14.68 -10.73
C GLU A 161 -5.30 -15.11 -9.53
N HIS A 162 -6.63 -14.92 -9.58
CA HIS A 162 -7.55 -15.36 -8.54
C HIS A 162 -8.06 -16.79 -8.73
N ALA A 163 -7.77 -17.44 -9.86
CA ALA A 163 -8.26 -18.80 -10.14
C ALA A 163 -7.85 -19.81 -9.05
N GLY A 164 -6.58 -19.84 -8.67
CA GLY A 164 -6.10 -20.75 -7.60
C GLY A 164 -6.70 -20.43 -6.23
N ARG A 165 -7.05 -19.15 -5.97
CA ARG A 165 -7.77 -18.77 -4.74
C ARG A 165 -9.19 -19.30 -4.75
N VAL A 166 -9.90 -19.17 -5.87
CA VAL A 166 -11.27 -19.69 -6.01
C VAL A 166 -11.29 -21.20 -5.86
N GLU A 167 -10.40 -21.90 -6.57
CA GLU A 167 -10.25 -23.36 -6.46
C GLU A 167 -10.00 -23.79 -5.01
N PHE A 168 -9.08 -23.11 -4.31
CA PHE A 168 -8.81 -23.36 -2.90
C PHE A 168 -10.05 -23.13 -2.02
N LEU A 169 -10.76 -22.02 -2.22
CA LEU A 169 -11.95 -21.68 -1.42
C LEU A 169 -13.09 -22.68 -1.65
N ASP A 170 -13.27 -23.18 -2.88
CA ASP A 170 -14.27 -24.19 -3.19
C ASP A 170 -13.93 -25.54 -2.56
N ALA A 171 -12.66 -25.96 -2.62
CA ALA A 171 -12.19 -27.16 -1.93
C ALA A 171 -12.32 -27.04 -0.40
N LEU A 172 -12.01 -25.86 0.15
CA LEU A 172 -12.17 -25.56 1.57
C LEU A 172 -13.66 -25.60 1.96
N ARG A 173 -14.55 -25.03 1.15
CA ARG A 173 -16.01 -25.06 1.38
C ARG A 173 -16.51 -26.49 1.49
N ALA A 174 -16.15 -27.35 0.55
CA ALA A 174 -16.58 -28.76 0.55
C ALA A 174 -16.14 -29.50 1.83
N ARG A 175 -14.88 -29.28 2.28
CA ARG A 175 -14.35 -29.89 3.50
C ARG A 175 -15.03 -29.37 4.76
N LEU A 176 -15.28 -28.06 4.84
CA LEU A 176 -15.97 -27.45 5.99
C LEU A 176 -17.44 -27.88 6.06
N SER A 177 -18.15 -27.92 4.93
CA SER A 177 -19.53 -28.43 4.86
C SER A 177 -19.64 -29.87 5.36
N ALA A 178 -18.68 -30.74 5.02
CA ALA A 178 -18.65 -32.12 5.51
C ALA A 178 -18.48 -32.23 7.04
N ALA A 179 -17.90 -31.20 7.68
CA ALA A 179 -17.76 -31.08 9.12
C ALA A 179 -18.91 -30.27 9.78
N GLY A 180 -19.95 -29.90 9.00
CA GLY A 180 -21.07 -29.10 9.49
C GLY A 180 -20.76 -27.61 9.67
N VAL A 181 -19.69 -27.10 9.06
CA VAL A 181 -19.24 -25.70 9.15
C VAL A 181 -19.52 -24.96 7.84
N ALA A 182 -20.21 -23.82 7.91
CA ALA A 182 -20.53 -23.02 6.73
C ALA A 182 -19.43 -21.99 6.41
N LEU A 183 -18.88 -22.06 5.18
CA LEU A 183 -17.98 -21.04 4.64
C LEU A 183 -18.73 -20.03 3.78
N HIS A 184 -18.71 -18.78 4.20
CA HIS A 184 -19.26 -17.65 3.46
C HIS A 184 -18.15 -16.88 2.73
N VAL A 185 -18.34 -16.61 1.44
CA VAL A 185 -17.36 -15.92 0.61
C VAL A 185 -17.97 -14.61 0.12
N PHE A 186 -17.33 -13.50 0.44
CA PHE A 186 -17.72 -12.15 0.02
C PHE A 186 -16.69 -11.60 -0.95
N ASP A 187 -17.15 -11.18 -2.13
CA ASP A 187 -16.28 -10.48 -3.08
C ASP A 187 -15.97 -9.07 -2.55
N GLY A 188 -14.68 -8.81 -2.33
CA GLY A 188 -14.19 -7.56 -1.76
C GLY A 188 -14.51 -6.33 -2.62
N GLU A 189 -14.68 -6.48 -3.94
CA GLU A 189 -15.07 -5.37 -4.82
C GLU A 189 -16.42 -4.77 -4.44
N ALA A 190 -17.36 -5.60 -3.96
CA ALA A 190 -18.69 -5.15 -3.54
C ALA A 190 -18.70 -4.43 -2.19
N LEU A 191 -17.59 -4.46 -1.45
CA LEU A 191 -17.44 -3.88 -0.12
C LEU A 191 -16.54 -2.63 -0.10
N ALA A 192 -15.94 -2.28 -1.24
CA ALA A 192 -15.14 -1.07 -1.34
C ALA A 192 -16.04 0.18 -1.20
N PRO A 193 -15.66 1.17 -0.38
CA PRO A 193 -16.39 2.43 -0.33
C PRO A 193 -16.39 3.09 -1.72
N ALA A 194 -17.49 3.75 -2.08
CA ALA A 194 -17.56 4.52 -3.32
C ALA A 194 -16.42 5.56 -3.33
N ALA A 195 -15.67 5.60 -4.44
CA ALA A 195 -14.51 6.46 -4.63
C ALA A 195 -14.89 7.94 -4.80
#